data_AF-X1BKF5-F1
#
_entry.id   AF-X1BKF5-F1
#
_cell.length_a   1.000
_cell.length_b   1.000
_cell.length_c   1.000
_cell.angle_alpha   90.00
_cell.angle_beta   90.00
_cell.angle_gamma   90.00
#
_symmetry.space_group_name_H-M   'P 1'
#
loop_
_entity.id
_entity.type
_entity.pdbx_description
1 polymer ?
#
loop_
_entity_poly.entity_id
_entity_poly.type
_entity_poly.pdbx_seq_one_letter_code
_entity_poly.pdbx_strand_id
1 'polypeptide(L)' 'RGKVFIFSQDFTIFGGSLAEMYGEKMVKIMEFAMETGVPVIGLNSGAGARLYEGTR' A
#
# COMPACT_ATOMS: atom_id res chain seq x y z
N ARG A 1 -11.08 12.85 -18.55
CA ARG A 1 -11.39 12.71 -17.10
C ARG A 1 -11.46 11.21 -16.81
N GLY A 2 -10.49 10.66 -16.10
CA GLY A 2 -10.46 9.24 -15.71
C GLY A 2 -10.62 9.07 -14.22
N LYS A 3 -10.98 7.86 -13.79
CA LYS A 3 -10.87 7.43 -12.39
C LYS A 3 -9.43 6.99 -12.12
N VAL A 4 -9.00 7.06 -10.86
CA VAL A 4 -7.72 6.52 -10.39
C VAL A 4 -7.90 5.96 -8.99
N PHE A 5 -7.14 4.93 -8.65
CA PHE A 5 -6.95 4.48 -7.28
C PHE A 5 -5.64 5.03 -6.74
N ILE A 6 -5.59 5.30 -5.43
CA ILE A 6 -4.40 5.87 -4.79
C ILE A 6 -4.18 5.27 -3.41
N PHE A 7 -2.91 5.04 -3.07
CA PHE A 7 -2.47 4.76 -1.70
C PHE A 7 -1.27 5.64 -1.32
N SER A 8 -1.08 5.85 -0.02
CA SER A 8 0.04 6.63 0.51
C SER A 8 0.60 6.00 1.77
N GLN A 9 1.91 5.80 1.80
CA GLN A 9 2.65 5.42 3.00
C GLN A 9 2.87 6.64 3.88
N ASP A 10 2.65 6.51 5.19
CA ASP A 10 2.91 7.57 6.16
C ASP A 10 4.16 7.21 6.99
N PHE A 11 5.25 7.92 6.74
CA PHE A 11 6.52 7.71 7.43
C PHE A 11 6.45 7.93 8.94
N THR A 12 5.54 8.81 9.40
CA THR A 12 5.45 9.18 10.82
C THR A 12 4.92 8.04 11.68
N ILE A 13 4.26 7.05 11.06
CA ILE A 13 3.68 5.89 11.71
C ILE A 13 4.58 4.67 11.49
N PHE A 14 5.37 4.31 12.50
CA PHE A 14 6.31 3.18 12.47
C PHE A 14 7.26 3.20 11.26
N GLY A 15 7.71 4.38 10.83
CA GLY A 15 8.58 4.54 9.66
C GLY A 15 7.88 4.26 8.33
N GLY A 16 6.55 4.20 8.29
CA GLY A 16 5.79 3.75 7.11
C GLY A 16 6.12 2.31 6.71
N SER A 17 6.68 1.52 7.63
CA SER A 17 7.14 0.16 7.34
C SER A 17 5.97 -0.77 7.02
N LEU A 18 6.18 -1.62 6.01
CA LEU A 18 5.20 -2.57 5.49
C LEU A 18 4.99 -3.71 6.49
N ALA A 19 3.76 -3.77 6.99
CA ALA A 19 3.20 -4.75 7.92
C ALA A 19 2.09 -5.56 7.22
N GLU A 20 1.66 -6.69 7.80
CA GLU A 20 0.56 -7.51 7.26
C GLU A 20 -0.68 -6.67 6.91
N MET A 21 -1.24 -5.98 7.91
CA MET A 21 -2.41 -5.10 7.74
C MET A 21 -2.18 -3.94 6.75
N TYR A 22 -0.94 -3.48 6.60
CA TYR A 22 -0.61 -2.40 5.66
C TYR A 22 -0.56 -2.93 4.22
N GLY A 23 0.06 -4.11 4.04
CA GLY A 23 0.12 -4.84 2.79
C GLY A 23 -1.27 -5.23 2.29
N GLU A 24 -2.13 -5.77 3.15
CA GLU A 24 -3.50 -6.16 2.79
C GLU A 24 -4.32 -4.99 2.22
N LYS A 25 -4.20 -3.79 2.82
CA LYS A 25 -4.88 -2.59 2.32
C LYS A 25 -4.38 -2.18 0.93
N MET A 26 -3.07 -2.26 0.70
CA MET A 26 -2.47 -1.96 -0.60
C MET A 26 -2.89 -2.98 -1.65
N VAL A 27 -2.84 -4.27 -1.33
CA VAL A 27 -3.28 -5.37 -2.20
C VAL A 27 -4.73 -5.19 -2.61
N LYS A 28 -5.64 -4.93 -1.66
CA LYS A 28 -7.05 -4.68 -1.95
C LYS A 28 -7.26 -3.54 -2.94
N ILE A 29 -6.50 -2.45 -2.83
CA ILE A 29 -6.59 -1.34 -3.79
C ILE A 29 -6.11 -1.77 -5.18
N MET A 30 -5.02 -2.54 -5.25
CA MET A 30 -4.49 -3.05 -6.51
C MET A 30 -5.44 -4.05 -7.19
N GLU A 31 -6.07 -4.95 -6.42
CA GLU A 31 -7.08 -5.89 -6.92
C GLU A 31 -8.28 -5.15 -7.53
N PHE A 32 -8.84 -4.17 -6.81
CA PHE A 32 -9.95 -3.35 -7.33
C PHE A 32 -9.56 -2.59 -8.60
N ALA A 33 -8.34 -2.09 -8.66
CA ALA A 33 -7.84 -1.38 -9.82
C ALA A 33 -7.67 -2.32 -11.03
N MET A 34 -7.19 -3.55 -10.81
CA MET A 34 -7.10 -4.59 -11.83
C MET A 34 -8.47 -5.02 -12.35
N GLU A 35 -9.44 -5.28 -11.45
CA GLU A 35 -10.80 -5.67 -11.81
C GLU A 35 -11.53 -4.61 -12.64
N THR A 36 -11.27 -3.33 -12.37
CA THR A 36 -11.96 -2.21 -13.02
C THR A 36 -11.18 -1.60 -14.19
N GLY A 37 -9.94 -2.05 -14.45
CA GLY A 37 -9.07 -1.50 -15.49
C GLY A 37 -8.68 -0.04 -15.25
N VAL A 38 -8.57 0.37 -13.98
CA VAL A 38 -8.29 1.75 -13.57
C VAL A 38 -6.83 1.89 -13.09
N PRO A 39 -6.10 2.96 -13.45
CA PRO A 39 -4.73 3.15 -12.98
C PRO A 39 -4.60 3.29 -11.45
N VAL A 40 -3.47 2.83 -10.91
CA VAL A 40 -3.07 3.02 -9.49
C VAL A 40 -1.92 4.00 -9.40
N ILE A 41 -2.00 4.93 -8.45
CA ILE A 41 -0.90 5.81 -8.04
C ILE A 41 -0.45 5.42 -6.63
N GLY A 42 0.83 5.13 -6.45
CA GLY A 42 1.42 4.83 -5.15
C GLY A 42 2.33 5.96 -4.67
N LEU A 43 2.05 6.52 -3.48
CA LEU A 43 2.94 7.44 -2.79
C LEU A 43 3.78 6.66 -1.78
N ASN A 44 4.99 6.26 -2.20
CA ASN A 44 5.88 5.42 -1.40
C ASN A 44 6.81 6.29 -0.54
N SER A 45 6.45 6.45 0.73
CA SER A 45 7.24 7.16 1.76
C SER A 45 7.55 6.26 2.96
N GLY A 46 7.58 4.94 2.79
CA GLY A 46 7.87 3.96 3.84
C GLY A 46 9.31 3.44 3.84
N ALA A 47 9.77 2.96 4.99
CA ALA A 47 11.13 2.46 5.22
C ALA A 47 11.37 0.98 4.80
N GLY A 48 10.43 0.36 4.07
CA GLY A 48 10.52 -1.05 3.66
C GLY A 48 9.81 -2.01 4.63
N ALA A 49 10.27 -3.26 4.72
CA ALA A 49 9.61 -4.29 5.53
C ALA A 49 9.70 -4.03 7.04
N ARG A 50 8.63 -4.32 7.78
CA ARG A 50 8.63 -4.25 9.25
C ARG A 50 9.22 -5.53 9.86
N LEU A 51 10.53 -5.51 10.13
CA LEU A 51 11.31 -6.70 10.55
C LEU A 51 10.82 -7.39 11.83
N TYR A 52 10.26 -6.65 12.79
CA TYR A 52 9.83 -7.19 14.09
C TYR A 52 8.48 -7.90 14.05
N GLU A 53 7.75 -7.82 12.94
CA GLU A 53 6.44 -8.48 12.79
C GLU A 53 6.57 -9.94 12.33
N GLY A 54 7.77 -10.35 11.88
CA GLY A 54 8.08 -11.73 11.49
C GLY A 54 7.33 -12.20 10.26
N THR A 55 7.94 -13.10 9.47
CA THR A 55 7.22 -13.80 8.40
C THR A 55 6.30 -14.81 9.07
N ARG A 56 4.99 -14.59 9.01
CA ARG A 56 4.04 -15.67 9.31
C ARG A 56 3.86 -16.57 8.12
#